data_AF-A0A8T4WNZ2-F1
#
_entry.id   AF-A0A8T4WNZ2-F1
#
_cell.length_a   1.000
_cell.length_b   1.000
_cell.length_c   1.000
_cell.angle_alpha   90.00
_cell.angle_beta   90.00
_cell.angle_gamma   90.00
#
_symmetry.space_group_name_H-M   'P 1'
#
loop_
_entity.id
_entity.type
_entity.pdbx_description
1 polymer ?
#
loop_
_entity_poly.entity_id
_entity_poly.type
_entity_poly.pdbx_seq_one_letter_code
_entity_poly.pdbx_strand_id
1 'polypeptide(L)'
;MFHPYMDGGALTHVYLGEKNPDPDALWTLTRKIAEETLNSYWSFTKDILACPSCFHQEGIDWRSAKFSSLEDLSRIPCPKCGYVGVDIISRITGYLQAVSTFNESKKQEFLDRHRYSV
;
A
#
# COMPACT_ATOMS: atom_id res chain seq x y z
N MET A 1 -9.58 9.47 18.15
CA MET A 1 -8.34 9.50 17.36
C MET A 1 -7.40 10.56 17.96
N PHE A 2 -6.10 10.30 18.04
CA PHE A 2 -5.16 11.08 18.89
C PHE A 2 -4.55 12.34 18.25
N HIS A 3 -4.90 12.65 17.00
CA HIS A 3 -4.30 13.77 16.24
C HIS A 3 -4.29 15.11 16.98
N PRO A 4 -5.36 15.53 17.70
CA PRO A 4 -5.35 16.80 18.45
C PRO A 4 -4.38 16.85 19.63
N TYR A 5 -3.84 15.71 20.05
CA TYR A 5 -2.90 15.61 21.18
C TYR A 5 -1.44 15.45 20.74
N MET A 6 -1.17 15.48 19.42
CA MET A 6 0.17 15.25 18.86
C MET A 6 0.63 16.43 18.00
N ASP A 7 1.30 17.39 18.63
CA ASP A 7 1.80 18.60 17.97
C ASP A 7 2.93 18.33 16.96
N GLY A 8 3.62 17.18 17.09
CA GLY A 8 4.66 16.74 16.15
C GLY A 8 4.14 16.23 14.80
N GLY A 9 2.82 16.23 14.60
CA GLY A 9 2.18 15.67 13.43
C GLY A 9 1.87 14.18 13.58
N ALA A 10 0.78 13.77 12.93
CA ALA A 10 0.23 12.42 13.00
C ALA A 10 -0.27 12.02 11.61
N LEU A 11 -0.01 10.79 11.17
CA LEU A 11 -0.54 10.28 9.91
C LEU A 11 -1.34 9.00 10.17
N THR A 12 -2.61 9.01 9.76
CA THR A 12 -3.41 7.79 9.68
C THR A 12 -3.22 7.13 8.32
N HIS A 13 -2.70 5.91 8.30
CA HIS A 13 -2.58 5.09 7.09
C HIS A 13 -3.80 4.20 6.91
N VAL A 14 -4.49 4.34 5.78
CA VAL A 14 -5.56 3.45 5.35
C VAL A 14 -5.02 2.60 4.20
N TYR A 15 -4.74 1.33 4.45
CA TYR A 15 -4.28 0.39 3.43
C TYR A 15 -5.48 -0.16 2.66
N LEU A 16 -5.45 -0.02 1.33
CA LEU A 16 -6.49 -0.52 0.45
C LEU A 16 -6.10 -1.92 -0.05
N GLY A 17 -7.05 -2.86 0.02
CA GLY A 17 -6.85 -4.21 -0.49
C GLY A 17 -7.08 -4.36 -1.99
N GLU A 18 -7.87 -3.46 -2.60
CA GLU A 18 -8.36 -3.62 -3.96
C GLU A 18 -7.39 -3.05 -5.00
N LYS A 19 -7.27 -3.74 -6.14
CA LYS A 19 -6.50 -3.23 -7.28
C LYS A 19 -7.05 -1.92 -7.81
N ASN A 20 -8.37 -1.74 -7.86
CA ASN A 20 -9.03 -0.52 -8.32
C ASN A 20 -10.15 -0.16 -7.35
N PRO A 21 -9.85 0.63 -6.30
CA PRO A 21 -10.88 1.04 -5.34
C PRO A 21 -11.91 1.96 -6.01
N ASP A 22 -13.17 1.85 -5.58
CA ASP A 22 -14.26 2.70 -6.07
C ASP A 22 -14.03 4.17 -5.67
N PRO A 23 -13.91 5.09 -6.64
CA PRO A 23 -13.69 6.51 -6.35
C PRO A 23 -14.80 7.16 -5.53
N ASP A 24 -16.07 6.74 -5.70
CA ASP A 24 -17.20 7.32 -4.98
C ASP A 24 -17.21 6.87 -3.52
N ALA A 25 -16.84 5.61 -3.26
CA ALA A 25 -16.63 5.10 -1.91
C ALA A 25 -15.45 5.81 -1.21
N LEU A 26 -14.33 6.02 -1.91
CA LEU A 26 -13.19 6.77 -1.38
C LEU A 26 -13.57 8.22 -1.03
N TRP A 27 -14.32 8.89 -1.90
CA TRP A 27 -14.80 10.24 -1.64
C TRP A 27 -15.73 10.29 -0.42
N THR A 28 -16.67 9.36 -0.34
CA THR A 28 -17.59 9.26 0.79
C THR A 28 -16.84 9.06 2.11
N LEU A 29 -15.85 8.16 2.14
CA LEU A 29 -15.00 7.95 3.31
C LEU A 29 -14.16 9.18 3.64
N THR A 30 -13.59 9.84 2.63
CA THR A 30 -12.82 11.08 2.80
C THR A 30 -13.64 12.15 3.51
N ARG A 31 -14.89 12.39 3.07
CA ARG A 31 -15.78 13.35 3.72
C ARG A 31 -16.07 12.98 5.16
N LYS A 32 -16.41 11.72 5.44
CA LYS A 32 -16.66 11.26 6.82
C LYS A 32 -15.44 11.44 7.72
N ILE A 33 -14.24 11.13 7.24
CA ILE A 33 -13.01 11.36 8.01
C ILE A 33 -12.85 12.85 8.31
N ALA A 34 -13.04 13.73 7.32
CA ALA A 34 -12.87 15.17 7.47
C ALA A 34 -13.94 15.84 8.34
N GLU A 35 -15.20 15.41 8.24
CA GLU A 35 -16.35 16.07 8.84
C GLU A 35 -16.75 15.45 10.20
N GLU A 36 -16.53 14.15 10.37
CA GLU A 36 -17.05 13.39 11.53
C GLU A 36 -15.96 12.91 12.48
N THR A 37 -14.67 13.19 12.20
CA THR A 37 -13.56 12.76 13.04
C THR A 37 -12.58 13.89 13.35
N LEU A 38 -11.71 13.65 14.33
CA LEU A 38 -10.61 14.57 14.68
C LEU A 38 -9.33 14.28 13.88
N ASN A 39 -9.42 13.53 12.78
CA ASN A 39 -8.26 13.21 11.95
C ASN A 39 -7.83 14.44 11.14
N SER A 40 -6.59 14.88 11.36
CA SER A 40 -6.03 16.02 10.62
C SER A 40 -5.25 15.62 9.36
N TYR A 41 -4.80 14.36 9.24
CA TYR A 41 -3.99 13.92 8.11
C TYR A 41 -4.06 12.41 7.91
N TRP A 42 -4.57 11.99 6.75
CA TRP A 42 -4.67 10.58 6.38
C TRP A 42 -4.16 10.35 4.96
N SER A 43 -3.83 9.09 4.68
CA SER A 43 -3.49 8.66 3.33
C SER A 43 -4.18 7.35 3.00
N PHE A 44 -4.66 7.25 1.77
CA PHE A 44 -5.01 5.97 1.17
C PHE A 44 -3.76 5.39 0.52
N THR A 45 -3.36 4.20 0.96
CA THR A 45 -2.21 3.48 0.41
C THR A 45 -2.71 2.34 -0.44
N LYS A 46 -2.46 2.47 -1.75
CA LYS A 46 -2.60 1.40 -2.73
C LYS A 46 -1.19 0.93 -3.11
N ASP A 47 -0.93 -0.35 -2.96
CA ASP A 47 0.35 -0.93 -3.38
C ASP A 47 0.33 -1.16 -4.90
N ILE A 48 1.44 -0.84 -5.56
CA ILE A 48 1.54 -0.81 -7.02
C ILE A 48 2.68 -1.72 -7.46
N LEU A 49 2.42 -2.59 -8.44
CA LEU A 49 3.46 -3.30 -9.17
C LEU A 49 4.10 -2.35 -10.18
N ALA A 50 5.43 -2.28 -10.18
CA ALA A 50 6.20 -1.48 -11.14
C ALA A 50 7.26 -2.35 -11.83
N CYS A 51 7.05 -2.63 -13.12
CA CYS A 51 7.96 -3.47 -13.89
C CYS A 51 9.12 -2.63 -14.45
N PRO A 52 10.39 -2.97 -14.14
CA PRO A 52 11.54 -2.25 -14.68
C PRO A 52 11.82 -2.56 -16.16
N SER A 53 11.30 -3.66 -16.68
CA SER A 53 11.57 -4.11 -18.06
C SER A 53 10.65 -3.45 -19.10
N CYS A 54 9.34 -3.38 -18.84
CA CYS A 54 8.36 -2.84 -19.79
C CYS A 54 7.61 -1.61 -19.29
N PHE A 55 8.00 -1.07 -18.12
CA PHE A 55 7.39 0.10 -17.47
C PHE A 55 5.90 -0.04 -17.17
N HIS A 56 5.36 -1.27 -17.19
CA HIS A 56 3.99 -1.53 -16.77
C HIS A 56 3.81 -1.22 -15.29
N GLN A 57 2.72 -0.52 -14.97
CA GLN A 57 2.32 -0.23 -13.61
C GLN A 57 0.86 -0.60 -13.40
N GLU A 58 0.58 -1.29 -12.30
CA GLU A 58 -0.80 -1.60 -11.92
C GLU A 58 -0.95 -1.81 -10.42
N GLY A 59 -2.17 -1.64 -9.91
CA GLY A 59 -2.47 -1.96 -8.50
C GLY A 59 -2.36 -3.44 -8.19
N ILE A 60 -2.03 -3.76 -6.95
CA ILE A 60 -2.11 -5.11 -6.40
C ILE A 60 -3.53 -5.35 -5.87
N ASP A 61 -4.11 -6.51 -6.21
CA ASP A 61 -5.32 -7.00 -5.54
C ASP A 61 -4.93 -7.98 -4.43
N TRP A 62 -4.93 -7.49 -3.19
CA TRP A 62 -4.56 -8.26 -2.01
C TRP A 62 -5.57 -9.34 -1.61
N ARG A 63 -6.75 -9.40 -2.24
CA ARG A 63 -7.66 -10.57 -2.10
C ARG A 63 -7.09 -11.80 -2.81
N SER A 64 -6.28 -11.59 -3.85
CA SER A 64 -5.70 -12.65 -4.68
C SER A 64 -4.19 -12.80 -4.52
N ALA A 65 -3.47 -11.70 -4.32
CA ALA A 65 -2.03 -11.68 -4.15
C ALA A 65 -1.65 -12.24 -2.78
N LYS A 66 -0.72 -13.21 -2.75
CA LYS A 66 -0.16 -13.78 -1.54
C LYS A 66 1.35 -13.89 -1.69
N PHE A 67 2.07 -13.33 -0.72
CA PHE A 67 3.52 -13.49 -0.58
C PHE A 67 3.75 -14.12 0.79
N SER A 68 4.38 -15.29 0.81
CA SER A 68 4.62 -16.10 1.99
C SER A 68 6.05 -15.97 2.53
N SER A 69 6.96 -15.51 1.69
CA SER A 69 8.37 -15.36 2.00
C SER A 69 8.96 -14.07 1.44
N LEU A 70 10.12 -13.68 1.95
CA LEU A 70 10.89 -12.55 1.40
C LEU A 70 11.43 -12.87 -0.01
N GLU A 71 11.65 -14.14 -0.34
CA GLU A 71 12.04 -14.56 -1.68
C GLU A 71 10.93 -14.29 -2.69
N ASP A 72 9.67 -14.50 -2.31
CA ASP A 72 8.50 -14.27 -3.18
C ASP A 72 8.46 -12.81 -3.68
N LEU A 73 8.85 -11.86 -2.83
CA LEU A 73 8.91 -10.43 -3.17
C LEU A 73 9.93 -10.12 -4.27
N SER A 74 10.95 -10.97 -4.45
CA SER A 74 11.98 -10.81 -5.49
C SER A 74 11.65 -11.55 -6.80
N ARG A 75 10.59 -12.37 -6.82
CA ARG A 75 10.26 -13.27 -7.92
C ARG A 75 8.89 -12.98 -8.55
N ILE A 76 8.38 -11.76 -8.36
CA ILE A 76 7.07 -11.36 -8.86
C ILE A 76 7.12 -11.26 -10.39
N PRO A 77 6.27 -12.00 -11.12
CA PRO A 77 6.20 -11.91 -12.57
C PRO A 77 5.39 -10.70 -13.03
N CYS A 78 5.83 -10.06 -14.11
CA CYS A 78 5.07 -9.00 -14.76
C CYS A 78 3.88 -9.59 -15.53
N PRO A 79 2.64 -9.13 -15.27
CA PRO A 79 1.47 -9.63 -15.98
C PRO A 79 1.44 -9.23 -17.46
N LYS A 80 2.25 -8.23 -17.86
CA LYS A 80 2.30 -7.72 -19.24
C LYS A 80 3.39 -8.37 -20.09
N CYS A 81 4.61 -8.49 -19.59
CA CYS A 81 5.77 -8.97 -20.36
C CYS A 81 6.42 -10.25 -19.83
N GLY A 82 5.96 -10.79 -18.70
CA GLY A 82 6.53 -12.01 -18.09
C GLY A 82 7.87 -11.84 -17.38
N TYR A 83 8.46 -10.63 -17.34
CA TYR A 83 9.68 -10.35 -16.58
C TYR A 83 9.51 -10.73 -15.10
N VAL A 84 10.48 -11.46 -14.54
CA VAL A 84 10.49 -11.88 -13.14
C VAL A 84 11.37 -10.92 -12.33
N GLY A 85 10.83 -10.41 -11.22
CA GLY A 85 11.49 -9.40 -10.37
C GLY A 85 10.84 -8.02 -10.49
N VAL A 86 9.53 -7.98 -10.72
CA VAL A 86 8.75 -6.74 -10.62
C VAL A 86 8.77 -6.24 -9.18
N ASP A 87 8.94 -4.93 -9.01
CA ASP A 87 8.99 -4.33 -7.69
C ASP A 87 7.59 -3.93 -7.20
N ILE A 88 7.43 -3.86 -5.89
CA ILE A 88 6.22 -3.32 -5.26
C ILE A 88 6.55 -1.93 -4.73
N ILE A 89 5.78 -0.93 -5.14
CA ILE A 89 5.82 0.40 -4.56
C ILE A 89 4.76 0.47 -3.47
N SER A 90 5.19 0.73 -2.23
CA SER A 90 4.32 0.81 -1.05
C SER A 90 4.65 2.03 -0.19
N ARG A 91 3.70 2.45 0.65
CA ARG A 91 3.89 3.49 1.67
C ARG A 91 4.09 2.83 3.04
N ILE A 92 5.12 3.24 3.77
CA ILE A 92 5.33 2.85 5.18
C ILE A 92 5.21 4.07 6.09
N THR A 93 6.18 4.99 6.07
CA THR A 93 6.28 6.10 7.04
C THR A 93 5.84 7.45 6.48
N GLY A 94 5.07 7.46 5.39
CA GLY A 94 4.49 8.69 4.84
C GLY A 94 4.93 9.04 3.42
N TYR A 95 5.81 8.28 2.77
CA TYR A 95 6.12 8.40 1.33
C TYR A 95 6.17 7.03 0.65
N LEU A 96 6.04 7.02 -0.69
CA LEU A 96 6.10 5.81 -1.49
C LEU A 96 7.55 5.41 -1.75
N GLN A 97 7.84 4.13 -1.58
CA GLN A 97 9.16 3.56 -1.82
C GLN A 97 9.04 2.13 -2.32
N ALA A 98 10.03 1.70 -3.10
CA ALA A 98 10.16 0.32 -3.55
C ALA A 98 10.47 -0.61 -2.37
N VAL A 99 9.68 -1.69 -2.23
CA VAL A 99 9.83 -2.69 -1.17
C VAL A 99 11.20 -3.38 -1.27
N SER A 100 11.77 -3.50 -2.48
CA SER A 100 13.13 -4.01 -2.68
C SER A 100 14.20 -3.22 -1.88
N THR A 101 13.98 -1.92 -1.66
CA THR A 101 14.92 -1.03 -0.95
C THR A 101 14.74 -1.05 0.56
N PHE A 102 13.70 -1.73 1.07
CA PHE A 102 13.52 -1.90 2.50
C PHE A 102 14.59 -2.81 3.09
N ASN A 103 14.97 -2.55 4.33
CA ASN A 103 15.74 -3.53 5.09
C ASN A 103 14.88 -4.77 5.38
N GLU A 104 15.52 -5.88 5.76
CA GLU A 104 14.84 -7.16 5.98
C GLU A 104 13.71 -7.07 7.02
N SER A 105 13.92 -6.32 8.10
CA SER A 105 12.89 -6.12 9.13
C SER A 105 11.65 -5.40 8.60
N LYS A 106 11.83 -4.39 7.73
CA LYS A 106 10.73 -3.66 7.10
C LYS A 106 10.02 -4.47 6.02
N LYS A 107 10.73 -5.35 5.31
CA LYS A 107 10.09 -6.31 4.41
C LYS A 107 9.24 -7.31 5.19
N GLN A 108 9.72 -7.79 6.33
CA GLN A 108 8.95 -8.66 7.21
C GLN A 108 7.70 -7.95 7.75
N GLU A 109 7.83 -6.70 8.23
CA GLU A 109 6.69 -5.88 8.65
C GLU A 109 5.66 -5.69 7.51
N PHE A 110 6.12 -5.57 6.27
CA PHE A 110 5.25 -5.48 5.09
C PHE A 110 4.51 -6.81 4.81
N LEU A 111 5.17 -7.97 4.99
CA LEU A 111 4.52 -9.28 4.85
C LEU A 111 3.49 -9.52 5.95
N ASP A 112 3.84 -9.21 7.20
CA ASP A 112 3.01 -9.44 8.38
C ASP A 112 1.82 -8.47 8.47
N ARG A 113 1.82 -7.41 7.64
CA ARG A 113 0.74 -6.42 7.60
C ARG A 113 -0.60 -7.11 7.34
N HIS A 114 -1.49 -7.01 8.32
CA HIS A 114 -2.85 -7.50 8.17
C HIS A 114 -3.60 -6.68 7.11
N ARG A 115 -4.07 -7.39 6.09
CA ARG A 115 -4.83 -6.81 4.97
C ARG A 115 -6.25 -7.34 5.05
N TYR A 116 -7.20 -6.43 5.21
CA TYR A 116 -8.60 -6.79 5.30
C TYR A 116 -9.13 -7.17 3.92
N SER A 117 -9.62 -8.40 3.78
CA SER A 117 -10.43 -8.81 2.64
C SER A 117 -11.90 -8.51 2.97
N VAL A 118 -12.52 -7.61 2.21
CA VAL A 118 -13.98 -7.47 2.15
C VAL A 118 -14.53 -8.28 1.00
#